data_AF-T1B5Y4-F1
#
_entry.id   AF-T1B5Y4-F1
#
_cell.length_a   1.000
_cell.length_b   1.000
_cell.length_c   1.000
_cell.angle_alpha   90.00
_cell.angle_beta   90.00
_cell.angle_gamma   90.00
#
_symmetry.space_group_name_H-M   'P 1'
#
loop_
_entity.id
_entity.type
_entity.pdbx_description
1 polymer ?
#
loop_
_entity_poly.entity_id
_entity_poly.type
_entity_poly.pdbx_seq_one_letter_code
_entity_poly.pdbx_strand_id
1 'polypeptide(L)' 'MFSFITANWRGRPLTDYRTVVNLIAGTTTQTGLIVKARLDRRKYRRGIKVPKKELQALHLTPHDFHGEWNYTIAPKPRSV' A
#
# COMPACT_ATOMS: atom_id res chain seq x y z
N MET A 1 5.16 0.38 9.74
CA MET A 1 5.86 0.52 8.44
C MET A 1 5.93 1.98 7.99
N PHE A 2 4.79 2.63 7.71
CA PHE A 2 4.77 3.99 7.13
C PHE A 2 5.48 5.04 8.00
N SER A 3 5.37 4.97 9.32
CA SER A 3 6.12 5.83 10.25
C SER A 3 7.65 5.73 10.07
N PHE A 4 8.18 4.53 9.81
CA PHE A 4 9.61 4.31 9.58
C PHE A 4 10.07 4.83 8.21
N ILE A 5 9.21 4.72 7.19
CA ILE A 5 9.47 5.35 5.88
C ILE A 5 9.56 6.87 6.05
N THR A 6 8.64 7.48 6.82
CA THR A 6 8.66 8.93 7.09
C THR A 6 9.93 9.36 7.85
N ALA A 7 10.43 8.52 8.76
CA ALA A 7 11.68 8.80 9.47
C ALA A 7 12.88 8.92 8.51
N ASN A 8 12.93 8.08 7.46
CA ASN A 8 13.96 8.15 6.42
C ASN A 8 13.88 9.42 5.55
N TRP A 9 12.74 10.13 5.54
CA TRP A 9 12.54 11.35 4.75
C TRP A 9 12.97 12.62 5.49
N ARG A 10 13.26 12.53 6.78
CA ARG A 10 13.49 13.70 7.64
C ARG A 10 14.61 14.60 7.06
N GLY A 11 14.25 15.84 6.72
CA GLY A 11 15.18 16.83 6.20
C GLY A 11 15.65 16.59 4.75
N ARG A 12 15.05 15.64 4.02
CA ARG A 12 15.38 15.37 2.61
C ARG A 12 14.24 15.83 1.70
N PRO A 13 14.47 16.81 0.82
CA PRO A 13 13.43 17.27 -0.10
C PRO A 13 13.13 16.16 -1.13
N LEU A 14 11.84 15.92 -1.38
CA LEU A 14 11.35 14.87 -2.28
C LEU A 14 11.22 15.40 -3.72
N THR A 15 12.33 15.84 -4.30
CA THR A 15 12.34 16.60 -5.57
C THR A 15 12.19 15.73 -6.83
N ASP A 16 12.52 14.45 -6.75
CA ASP A 16 12.51 13.55 -7.90
C ASP A 16 12.14 12.10 -7.51
N TYR A 17 11.67 11.34 -8.50
CA TYR A 17 11.23 9.96 -8.29
C TYR A 17 12.33 9.03 -7.77
N ARG A 18 13.59 9.24 -8.18
CA ARG A 18 14.71 8.40 -7.75
C ARG A 18 14.96 8.60 -6.26
N THR A 19 14.94 9.86 -5.80
CA THR A 19 15.04 10.20 -4.38
C THR A 19 13.93 9.53 -3.58
N VAL A 20 12.66 9.66 -4.00
CA VAL A 20 11.53 9.03 -3.29
C VAL A 20 11.68 7.51 -3.20
N VAL A 21 11.97 6.84 -4.33
CA VAL A 21 12.12 5.38 -4.38
C VAL A 21 13.26 4.91 -3.47
N ASN A 22 14.41 5.58 -3.53
CA ASN A 22 15.58 5.21 -2.72
C ASN A 22 15.30 5.36 -1.23
N LEU A 23 14.61 6.43 -0.82
CA LEU A 23 14.31 6.67 0.59
C LEU A 23 13.33 5.63 1.16
N ILE A 24 12.32 5.24 0.37
CA ILE A 24 11.38 4.17 0.77
C ILE A 24 12.13 2.84 0.87
N ALA A 25 12.90 2.48 -0.17
CA ALA A 25 13.65 1.22 -0.22
C ALA A 25 14.73 1.11 0.86
N GLY A 26 15.28 2.23 1.32
CA GLY A 26 16.25 2.28 2.42
C GLY A 26 15.65 2.06 3.82
N THR A 27 14.35 1.76 3.93
CA THR A 27 13.69 1.56 5.23
C THR A 27 13.98 0.15 5.75
N THR A 28 14.67 0.08 6.89
CA THR A 28 14.89 -1.15 7.65
C THR A 28 14.49 -0.98 9.11
N THR A 29 14.08 -2.06 9.79
CA THR A 29 13.81 -2.05 11.24
C THR A 29 14.75 -3.00 11.97
N GLN A 30 14.93 -2.80 13.28
CA GLN A 30 15.74 -3.70 14.13
C GLN A 30 15.23 -5.15 14.10
N THR A 31 13.92 -5.34 13.89
CA THR A 31 13.27 -6.63 13.75
C THR A 31 13.41 -7.27 12.35
N GLY A 32 14.19 -6.65 11.45
CA GLY A 32 14.54 -7.23 10.14
C GLY A 32 13.58 -6.94 8.99
N LEU A 33 12.68 -5.96 9.12
CA LEU A 33 11.86 -5.53 7.98
C LEU A 33 12.76 -4.96 6.87
N ILE A 34 12.53 -5.38 5.63
CA ILE A 34 13.18 -4.83 4.43
C ILE A 34 12.09 -4.37 3.47
N VAL A 35 12.15 -3.10 3.06
CA VAL A 35 11.20 -2.52 2.12
C VAL A 35 11.77 -2.52 0.70
N LYS A 36 10.97 -2.97 -0.27
CA LYS A 36 11.29 -2.82 -1.70
C LYS A 36 10.35 -1.79 -2.32
N ALA A 37 10.91 -0.82 -3.04
CA ALA A 37 10.15 0.19 -3.76
C ALA A 37 10.58 0.24 -5.22
N ARG A 38 9.63 0.54 -6.10
CA ARG A 38 9.88 0.75 -7.53
C ARG A 38 8.98 1.84 -8.06
N LEU A 39 9.48 2.60 -9.02
CA LEU A 39 8.66 3.52 -9.79
C LEU A 39 7.78 2.72 -10.77
N ASP A 40 6.47 2.82 -10.60
CA ASP A 40 5.52 2.31 -11.59
C ASP A 40 5.18 3.42 -12.60
N ARG A 41 5.52 3.19 -13.88
CA ARG A 41 5.25 4.13 -14.98
C ARG A 41 3.97 3.78 -15.75
N ARG A 42 3.22 2.77 -15.32
CA ARG A 42 1.96 2.37 -15.96
C ARG A 42 0.95 3.51 -15.86
N LYS A 43 0.21 3.71 -16.95
CA LYS A 43 -0.94 4.61 -16.98
C LYS A 43 -2.17 3.84 -16.57
N TYR A 44 -2.83 4.26 -15.50
CA TYR A 44 -4.05 3.66 -15.02
C TYR A 44 -5.26 4.47 -15.47
N ARG A 45 -6.33 3.79 -15.88
CA ARG A 45 -7.60 4.45 -16.20
C ARG A 45 -8.16 5.07 -14.93
N ARG A 46 -8.50 6.35 -15.00
CA ARG A 46 -9.13 7.10 -13.90
C ARG A 46 -10.65 7.04 -14.02
N GLY A 47 -11.35 7.32 -12.92
CA GLY A 47 -12.81 7.40 -12.89
C GLY A 47 -13.52 6.05 -13.02
N ILE A 48 -12.83 4.94 -12.78
CA ILE A 48 -13.45 3.61 -12.69
C ILE A 48 -14.37 3.62 -11.47
N LYS A 49 -15.68 3.46 -11.70
CA LYS A 49 -16.66 3.25 -10.63
C LYS A 49 -16.79 1.74 -10.40
N VAL A 50 -16.48 1.29 -9.19
CA VAL A 50 -16.72 -0.10 -8.78
C VAL A 50 -18.15 -0.19 -8.22
N PRO A 51 -19.03 -0.99 -8.81
CA PRO A 51 -20.37 -1.20 -8.29
C PRO A 51 -20.35 -1.77 -6.87
N LYS A 52 -21.30 -1.35 -6.01
CA LYS A 52 -21.42 -1.85 -4.62
C LYS A 52 -21.47 -3.37 -4.55
N LYS A 53 -22.18 -4.01 -5.50
CA LYS A 53 -22.27 -5.48 -5.61
C LYS A 53 -20.92 -6.17 -5.80
N GLU A 54 -19.99 -5.56 -6.55
CA GLU A 54 -18.67 -6.14 -6.80
C GLU A 54 -17.79 -6.01 -5.56
N LEU A 55 -17.86 -4.88 -4.88
CA LEU A 55 -17.13 -4.65 -3.63
C LEU A 55 -17.63 -5.60 -2.53
N GLN A 56 -18.96 -5.76 -2.40
CA GLN A 56 -19.58 -6.69 -1.45
C GLN A 56 -19.27 -8.16 -1.75
N ALA A 57 -19.00 -8.49 -3.00
CA ALA A 57 -18.59 -9.84 -3.37
C ALA A 57 -17.18 -10.17 -2.89
N LEU A 58 -16.36 -9.21 -2.46
CA LEU A 58 -15.04 -9.48 -1.90
C LEU A 58 -15.17 -10.09 -0.50
N HIS A 59 -14.30 -11.05 -0.16
CA HIS A 59 -14.22 -11.61 1.19
C HIS A 59 -13.41 -10.66 2.09
N LEU A 60 -13.94 -9.46 2.30
CA LEU A 60 -13.31 -8.40 3.07
C LEU A 60 -13.97 -8.32 4.46
N THR A 61 -13.15 -8.36 5.50
CA THR A 61 -13.57 -8.20 6.90
C THR A 61 -12.96 -6.90 7.45
N PRO A 62 -13.76 -5.86 7.69
CA PRO A 62 -13.30 -4.63 8.35
C PRO A 62 -12.82 -4.90 9.78
N HIS A 63 -11.81 -4.17 10.25
CA HIS A 63 -11.36 -4.21 11.64
C HIS A 63 -12.13 -3.22 12.51
N ASP A 64 -12.16 -3.44 13.82
CA ASP A 64 -12.87 -2.55 14.76
C ASP A 64 -12.29 -1.13 14.78
N PHE A 65 -10.98 -1.00 14.61
CA PHE A 65 -10.30 0.28 14.53
C PHE A 65 -10.16 0.74 13.08
N HIS A 66 -10.92 1.77 12.69
CA HIS A 66 -10.90 2.34 11.34
C HIS A 66 -11.14 1.31 10.23
N GLY A 67 -12.20 0.50 10.35
CA GLY A 67 -12.55 -0.56 9.39
C GLY A 67 -12.75 -0.10 7.95
N GLU A 68 -13.01 1.19 7.74
CA GLU A 68 -13.09 1.83 6.44
C GLU A 68 -11.73 1.91 5.72
N TRP A 69 -10.61 1.79 6.45
CA TRP A 69 -9.24 1.70 5.91
C TRP A 69 -8.54 0.38 6.25
N ASN A 70 -8.83 -0.18 7.43
CA ASN A 70 -8.18 -1.36 7.98
C ASN A 70 -9.09 -2.58 7.82
N TYR A 71 -8.67 -3.50 6.96
CA TYR A 71 -9.45 -4.69 6.68
C TYR A 71 -8.55 -5.87 6.33
N THR A 72 -9.07 -7.07 6.53
CA THR A 72 -8.49 -8.31 6.04
C THR A 72 -9.24 -8.77 4.81
N ILE A 73 -8.52 -9.10 3.73
CA ILE A 73 -9.09 -9.73 2.54
C ILE A 73 -8.66 -11.19 2.46
N ALA A 74 -9.62 -12.10 2.39
CA ALA A 74 -9.36 -13.52 2.20
C ALA A 74 -9.48 -13.92 0.71
N PRO A 75 -8.72 -14.93 0.24
CA PRO A 75 -8.92 -15.46 -1.10
C PRO A 75 -10.33 -16.05 -1.22
N LYS A 76 -10.92 -15.93 -2.42
CA LYS A 76 -12.12 -16.70 -2.73
C LYS A 76 -11.71 -18.17 -2.95
N PRO A 77 -12.46 -19.14 -2.40
CA PRO A 77 -12.27 -20.52 -2.79
C PRO A 77 -12.42 -20.61 -4.30
N ARG A 78 -11.44 -21.23 -4.95
CA ARG A 78 -11.49 -21.47 -6.39
C ARG A 78 -12.67 -22.41 -6.64
N SER A 79 -13.68 -21.94 -7.36
CA SER A 79 -14.73 -22.81 -7.87
C SER A 79 -14.07 -23.90 -8.72
N VAL A 80 -14.19 -25.16 -8.28
CA VAL A 80 -13.77 -26.34 -9.04
C VAL A 80 -14.88 -26.70 -10.00
#